data_AF-A0A433BBU0-F1
#
_entry.id   AF-A0A433BBU0-F1
#
_cell.length_a   1.000
_cell.length_b   1.000
_cell.length_c   1.000
_cell.angle_alpha   90.00
_cell.angle_beta   90.00
_cell.angle_gamma   90.00
#
_symmetry.space_group_name_H-M   'P 1'
#
loop_
_entity.id
_entity.type
_entity.pdbx_description
1 polymer ?
#
loop_
_entity_poly.entity_id
_entity_poly.type
_entity_poly.pdbx_seq_one_letter_code
_entity_poly.pdbx_strand_id
1 'polypeptide(L)' 'MFRSICPVQPRWPWGLIACLLVGLAQAGPAPWFVWRSKLDGKEVCAQTSPGSAWVQQGGPFLDSDCRKLPPRLLPM' A
#
# COMPACT_ATOMS: atom_id res chain seq x y z
N MET A 1 -11.26 -0.72 -9.86
CA MET A 1 -11.88 -0.03 -11.02
C MET A 1 -11.47 1.44 -10.96
N PHE A 2 -10.24 1.73 -11.36
CA PHE A 2 -9.91 2.47 -12.59
C PHE A 2 -10.63 3.82 -12.68
N ARG A 3 -10.12 4.79 -11.91
CA ARG A 3 -10.49 6.20 -12.09
C ARG A 3 -9.59 6.78 -13.18
N SER A 4 -10.22 7.10 -14.31
CA SER A 4 -9.81 8.12 -15.27
C SER A 4 -8.36 8.07 -15.77
N ILE A 5 -8.13 7.24 -16.79
CA ILE A 5 -7.08 7.49 -17.77
C ILE A 5 -7.55 8.68 -18.61
N CYS A 6 -6.85 9.81 -18.51
CA CYS A 6 -7.06 10.97 -19.38
C CYS A 6 -6.91 10.54 -20.85
N PRO A 7 -7.81 10.97 -21.75
CA PRO A 7 -7.61 10.80 -23.18
C PRO A 7 -6.58 11.83 -23.65
N VAL A 8 -5.29 11.53 -23.54
CA VAL A 8 -4.28 12.29 -24.29
C VAL A 8 -4.25 11.70 -25.70
N GLN A 9 -4.82 12.40 -26.66
CA GLN A 9 -4.70 12.08 -28.09
C GLN A 9 -3.48 12.82 -28.63
N PRO A 10 -2.32 12.19 -28.89
CA PRO A 10 -1.18 12.86 -29.47
C PRO A 10 -1.18 12.63 -30.99
N ARG A 11 -1.51 13.67 -31.75
CA ARG A 11 -1.52 13.69 -33.22
C ARG A 11 -0.10 13.75 -33.85
N TRP A 12 0.94 13.30 -33.14
CA TRP A 12 2.35 13.40 -33.54
C TRP A 12 3.16 12.17 -33.08
N PRO A 13 4.13 11.65 -33.88
CA PRO A 13 4.90 10.45 -33.54
C PRO A 13 5.78 10.57 -32.28
N TRP A 14 5.94 11.77 -31.72
CA TRP A 14 6.68 12.01 -30.48
C TRP A 14 5.89 11.66 -29.21
N GLY A 15 4.58 11.41 -29.32
CA GLY A 15 3.75 10.99 -28.19
C GLY A 15 4.15 9.63 -27.60
N LEU A 16 4.77 8.76 -28.40
CA LEU A 16 5.18 7.42 -27.97
C LEU A 16 6.37 7.43 -27.00
N ILE A 17 7.29 8.39 -27.16
CA ILE A 17 8.50 8.47 -26.31
C ILE A 17 8.15 8.96 -24.90
N ALA A 18 7.18 9.89 -24.79
CA ALA A 18 6.78 10.45 -23.49
C ALA A 18 6.07 9.42 -22.58
N CYS A 19 5.32 8.46 -23.15
CA CYS A 19 4.63 7.43 -22.36
C CYS A 19 5.58 6.41 -21.70
N LEU A 20 6.77 6.15 -22.26
CA LEU A 20 7.68 5.15 -21.70
C LEU A 20 8.33 5.59 -20.38
N LEU A 21 8.41 6.90 -20.11
CA LEU A 21 9.16 7.45 -18.97
C LEU A 21 8.36 7.48 -17.66
N VAL A 22 7.02 7.33 -17.71
CA VAL A 22 6.13 7.44 -16.52
C VAL A 22 5.94 6.10 -15.77
N GLY A 23 6.44 4.98 -16.31
CA GLY A 23 6.12 3.63 -15.80
C GLY A 23 6.96 3.10 -14.62
N LEU A 24 7.91 3.86 -14.07
CA LEU A 24 8.83 3.36 -13.03
C LEU A 24 8.34 3.56 -11.59
N ALA A 25 7.04 3.34 -11.34
CA ALA A 25 6.54 3.22 -9.97
C ALA A 25 6.93 1.84 -9.42
N GLN A 26 8.02 1.79 -8.65
CA GLN A 26 8.41 0.60 -7.89
C GLN A 26 7.34 0.35 -6.82
N ALA A 27 6.40 -0.55 -7.09
CA ALA A 27 5.44 -1.04 -6.11
C ALA A 27 6.17 -1.94 -5.11
N GLY A 28 6.76 -1.34 -4.07
CA GLY A 28 7.25 -2.09 -2.92
C GLY A 28 6.11 -2.83 -2.21
N PRO A 29 6.40 -3.92 -1.47
CA PRO A 29 5.39 -4.61 -0.69
C PRO A 29 4.74 -3.63 0.29
N ALA A 30 3.42 -3.54 0.26
CA ALA A 30 2.69 -2.59 1.09
C ALA A 30 2.81 -2.98 2.57
N PRO A 31 3.10 -2.04 3.48
CA PRO A 31 3.23 -2.33 4.90
C PRO A 31 1.86 -2.59 5.54
N TRP A 32 1.77 -3.65 6.31
CA TRP A 32 0.58 -4.04 7.07
C TRP A 32 0.76 -3.75 8.56
N PHE A 33 -0.32 -3.39 9.24
CA PHE A 33 -0.29 -3.07 10.67
C PHE A 33 -1.40 -3.81 11.41
N VAL A 34 -1.11 -4.17 12.67
CA VAL A 34 -2.11 -4.72 13.59
C VAL A 34 -2.85 -3.55 14.21
N TRP A 35 -4.16 -3.52 14.02
CA TRP A 35 -5.08 -2.55 14.59
C TRP A 35 -5.91 -3.22 15.66
N ARG A 36 -6.03 -2.56 16.81
CA ARG A 36 -6.90 -3.02 17.91
C ARG A 36 -8.08 -2.07 18.09
N SER A 37 -9.27 -2.62 18.19
CA SER A 37 -10.49 -1.86 18.45
C SER A 37 -10.45 -1.35 19.89
N LYS A 38 -10.67 -0.05 20.07
CA LYS A 38 -10.80 0.59 21.38
C LYS A 38 -12.10 0.18 22.09
N LEU A 39 -13.11 -0.25 21.32
CA LEU A 39 -14.44 -0.55 21.82
C LEU A 39 -14.57 -2.00 22.31
N ASP A 40 -14.06 -2.94 21.53
CA ASP A 40 -14.27 -4.39 21.78
C ASP A 40 -12.94 -5.14 22.02
N GLY A 41 -11.80 -4.47 21.86
CA GLY A 41 -10.48 -5.10 22.00
C GLY A 41 -10.10 -6.05 20.87
N LYS A 42 -10.96 -6.23 19.85
CA LYS A 42 -10.68 -7.06 18.67
C LYS A 42 -9.45 -6.56 17.92
N GLU A 43 -8.69 -7.48 17.35
CA GLU A 43 -7.49 -7.18 16.58
C GLU A 43 -7.72 -7.54 15.11
N VAL A 44 -7.29 -6.68 14.20
CA VAL A 44 -7.40 -6.86 12.75
C VAL A 44 -6.11 -6.41 12.06
N CYS A 45 -5.68 -7.15 11.04
CA CYS A 45 -4.55 -6.76 10.22
C CYS A 45 -5.05 -5.93 9.02
N ALA A 46 -4.55 -4.71 8.86
CA ALA A 46 -4.91 -3.83 7.74
C ALA A 46 -3.78 -2.85 7.42
N GLN A 47 -3.64 -2.47 6.14
CA GLN A 47 -2.67 -1.45 5.71
C GLN A 47 -3.01 -0.05 6.27
N THR A 48 -4.30 0.24 6.45
CA THR A 48 -4.80 1.54 6.94
C THR A 48 -5.78 1.34 8.08
N SER A 49 -5.94 2.36 8.92
CA SER A 49 -6.89 2.32 10.03
C SER A 49 -8.31 1.99 9.53
N PRO A 50 -8.99 0.97 10.11
CA PRO A 50 -10.37 0.65 9.75
C PRO A 50 -11.37 1.74 10.19
N GLY A 51 -10.98 2.63 11.11
CA GLY A 51 -11.82 3.72 11.60
C GLY A 51 -11.22 4.46 12.80
N SER A 52 -11.88 5.51 13.28
CA SER A 52 -11.42 6.35 14.41
C SER A 52 -11.29 5.60 15.74
N ALA A 53 -12.09 4.54 15.91
CA ALA A 53 -12.10 3.68 17.09
C ALA A 53 -11.02 2.57 17.07
N TRP A 54 -10.04 2.64 16.18
CA TRP A 54 -8.93 1.69 16.11
C TRP A 54 -7.62 2.35 16.53
N VAL A 55 -6.75 1.58 17.20
CA VAL A 55 -5.40 2.00 17.59
C VAL A 55 -4.39 1.04 16.96
N GLN A 56 -3.31 1.59 16.41
CA GLN A 56 -2.22 0.78 15.89
C GLN A 56 -1.47 0.15 17.05
N GLN A 57 -1.39 -1.18 17.04
CA GLN A 57 -0.81 -2.00 18.11
C GLN A 57 0.55 -2.59 17.71
N GLY A 58 0.75 -2.89 16.41
CA GLY A 58 2.01 -3.44 15.92
C GLY A 58 2.23 -3.31 14.41
N GLY A 59 3.43 -3.66 13.95
CA GLY A 59 3.89 -3.56 12.56
C GLY A 59 5.06 -2.59 12.39
N PRO A 60 5.62 -2.45 11.18
CA PRO A 60 5.11 -2.93 9.89
C PRO A 60 5.35 -4.42 9.60
N PHE A 61 4.36 -5.08 8.98
CA PHE A 61 4.40 -6.46 8.47
C PHE A 61 4.37 -6.47 6.93
N LEU A 62 4.84 -7.57 6.34
CA LEU A 62 4.87 -7.75 4.88
C LEU A 62 3.60 -8.40 4.30
N ASP A 63 2.72 -8.92 5.15
CA ASP A 63 1.61 -9.79 4.76
C ASP A 63 0.29 -9.37 5.42
N SER A 64 -0.83 -9.65 4.73
CA SER A 64 -2.20 -9.34 5.18
C SER A 64 -2.64 -10.08 6.44
N ASP A 65 -1.95 -11.15 6.81
CA ASP A 65 -2.18 -11.88 8.06
C ASP A 65 -1.26 -11.40 9.19
N CYS A 66 -0.44 -10.36 8.96
CA CYS A 66 0.49 -9.79 9.94
C CYS A 66 1.45 -10.83 10.56
N ARG A 67 1.83 -11.89 9.82
CA ARG A 67 2.78 -12.92 10.30
C ARG A 67 4.22 -12.68 9.90
N LYS A 68 4.46 -12.09 8.73
CA LYS A 68 5.81 -11.92 8.19
C LYS A 68 6.38 -10.56 8.60
N LEU A 69 7.45 -10.58 9.40
CA LEU A 69 8.21 -9.37 9.70
C LEU A 69 9.12 -9.00 8.51
N PRO A 70 9.33 -7.70 8.28
CA PRO A 70 10.30 -7.25 7.29
C PRO A 70 11.71 -7.61 7.74
N PRO A 71 12.58 -8.04 6.80
CA PRO A 71 13.93 -8.51 7.13
C PRO A 71 14.82 -7.43 7.76
N ARG A 72 14.49 -6.14 7.60
CA ARG A 72 15.17 -5.04 8.27
C ARG A 72 14.98 -5.05 9.80
N LEU A 73 13.92 -5.69 10.31
CA LEU A 73 13.60 -5.73 11.74
C LEU A 73 14.05 -7.04 12.42
N LEU A 74 14.67 -7.95 11.69
CA LEU A 74 15.27 -9.16 12.28
C LEU A 74 16.69 -8.81 12.75
N PRO A 75 17.05 -8.96 14.04
CA PRO A 75 18.44 -8.92 14.44
C PRO A 75 19.14 -10.13 13.78
N MET A 76 20.21 -9.85 13.02
CA MET A 76 21.09 -10.86 12.44
C MET A 76 21.60 -11.85 13.49
#